data_AF-A0A832ZIS4-F1
#
_entry.id   AF-A0A832ZIS4-F1
#
_cell.length_a   1.000
_cell.length_b   1.000
_cell.length_c   1.000
_cell.angle_alpha   90.00
_cell.angle_beta   90.00
_cell.angle_gamma   90.00
#
_symmetry.space_group_name_H-M   'P 1'
#
loop_
_entity.id
_entity.type
_entity.pdbx_description
1 polymer ?
#
loop_
_entity_poly.entity_id
_entity_poly.type
_entity_poly.pdbx_seq_one_letter_code
_entity_poly.pdbx_strand_id
1 'polypeptide(L)'
;MVNEQELEKKLTVDKRTLKQIIRELKKWKAPATILLSLYIPPGRPVSDVMNLLRQEYSITDNIKLKRTREAVQRALASAMERLSSIPKVPKNGLVIFCGENVQTKDFICLMFSPPEP
;
A
#
# COMPACT_ATOMS: atom_id res chain seq x y z
N MET A 1 11.20 16.46 16.13
CA MET A 1 10.94 15.04 16.48
C MET A 1 9.46 14.81 16.23
N VAL A 2 9.09 13.99 15.25
CA VAL A 2 7.67 13.67 14.99
C VAL A 2 7.18 12.81 16.14
N ASN A 3 6.08 13.21 16.79
CA ASN A 3 5.48 12.43 17.87
C ASN A 3 4.84 11.15 17.29
N GLU A 4 5.39 9.99 17.61
CA GLU A 4 4.91 8.68 17.12
C GLU A 4 3.43 8.44 17.44
N GLN A 5 2.97 8.87 18.63
CA GLN A 5 1.56 8.73 19.03
C GLN A 5 0.64 9.63 18.19
N GLU A 6 1.13 10.79 17.78
CA GLU A 6 0.37 11.70 16.92
C GLU A 6 0.28 11.16 15.49
N LEU A 7 1.37 10.59 14.98
CA LEU A 7 1.40 9.92 13.68
C LEU A 7 0.45 8.71 13.67
N GLU A 8 0.48 7.87 14.70
CA GLU A 8 -0.40 6.71 14.84
C GLU A 8 -1.87 7.13 14.86
N LYS A 9 -2.22 8.18 15.60
CA LYS A 9 -3.58 8.75 15.59
C LYS A 9 -3.99 9.26 14.21
N LYS A 10 -3.09 9.91 13.47
CA LYS A 10 -3.36 10.42 12.11
C LYS A 10 -3.54 9.30 11.08
N LEU A 11 -2.83 8.18 11.25
CA LEU A 11 -2.92 7.02 10.35
C LEU A 11 -4.13 6.15 10.63
N THR A 12 -4.63 6.12 11.87
CA THR A 12 -5.72 5.22 12.27
C THR A 12 -7.05 5.68 11.68
N VAL A 13 -7.74 4.77 11.00
CA VAL A 13 -9.08 5.00 10.46
C VAL A 13 -10.13 4.28 11.31
N ASP A 14 -11.32 4.86 11.42
CA ASP A 14 -12.44 4.22 12.11
C ASP A 14 -13.11 3.14 11.23
N LYS A 15 -13.99 2.33 11.85
CA LYS A 15 -14.73 1.26 11.15
C LYS A 15 -15.60 1.78 10.00
N ARG A 16 -16.15 3.00 10.11
CA ARG A 16 -17.02 3.59 9.09
C ARG A 16 -16.21 3.97 7.85
N THR A 17 -15.07 4.61 8.06
CA THR A 17 -14.10 5.05 7.05
C THR A 17 -13.49 3.84 6.36
N LEU A 18 -13.10 2.80 7.12
CA LEU A 18 -12.64 1.54 6.54
C LEU A 18 -13.69 0.92 5.60
N LYS A 19 -14.95 0.84 6.03
CA LYS A 19 -16.05 0.34 5.19
C LYS A 19 -16.26 1.19 3.94
N GLN A 20 -15.99 2.49 3.98
CA GLN A 20 -16.06 3.36 2.81
C GLN A 20 -14.88 3.11 1.87
N ILE A 21 -13.65 3.06 2.39
CA ILE A 21 -12.44 2.74 1.62
C ILE A 21 -12.63 1.40 0.88
N ILE A 22 -13.03 0.34 1.58
CA ILE A 22 -13.25 -0.97 0.97
C ILE A 22 -14.33 -0.92 -0.12
N ARG A 23 -15.43 -0.18 0.11
CA ARG A 23 -16.49 -0.01 -0.90
C ARG A 23 -15.98 0.70 -2.15
N GLU A 24 -15.14 1.72 -2.00
CA GLU A 24 -14.52 2.40 -3.14
C GLU A 24 -13.51 1.49 -3.86
N LEU A 25 -12.63 0.81 -3.13
CA LEU A 25 -11.65 -0.12 -3.71
C LEU A 25 -12.31 -1.27 -4.48
N LYS A 26 -13.48 -1.76 -4.05
CA LYS A 26 -14.24 -2.79 -4.78
C LYS A 26 -14.70 -2.35 -6.18
N LYS A 27 -14.77 -1.05 -6.46
CA LYS A 27 -15.10 -0.53 -7.79
C LYS A 27 -13.90 -0.59 -8.75
N TRP A 28 -12.68 -0.70 -8.22
CA TRP A 28 -11.47 -0.79 -9.03
C TRP A 28 -11.39 -2.18 -9.67
N LYS A 29 -11.36 -2.21 -11.00
CA LYS A 29 -11.14 -3.43 -11.77
C LYS A 29 -9.91 -3.23 -12.64
N ALA A 30 -8.91 -4.08 -12.42
CA ALA A 30 -7.73 -4.17 -13.26
C ALA A 30 -7.42 -5.66 -13.47
N PRO A 31 -6.71 -6.01 -14.56
CA PRO A 31 -6.07 -7.32 -14.70
C PRO A 31 -5.27 -7.68 -13.43
N ALA A 32 -5.21 -8.98 -13.13
CA ALA A 32 -4.90 -9.56 -11.81
C ALA A 32 -3.56 -9.18 -11.14
N THR A 33 -2.75 -8.28 -11.72
CA THR A 33 -1.40 -7.97 -11.24
C THR A 33 -1.14 -6.48 -10.97
N ILE A 34 -2.10 -5.58 -11.23
CA ILE A 34 -1.84 -4.13 -11.18
C ILE A 34 -2.29 -3.48 -9.85
N LEU A 35 -2.99 -4.23 -8.99
CA LEU A 35 -3.49 -3.74 -7.71
C LEU A 35 -2.74 -4.42 -6.55
N LEU A 36 -1.90 -3.65 -5.86
CA LEU A 36 -1.24 -4.05 -4.63
C LEU A 36 -2.22 -3.91 -3.46
N SER A 37 -2.37 -5.00 -2.69
CA SER A 37 -3.04 -5.00 -1.39
C SER A 37 -2.07 -5.62 -0.38
N LEU A 38 -1.57 -4.81 0.55
CA LEU A 38 -0.55 -5.21 1.51
C LEU A 38 -1.03 -4.91 2.93
N TYR A 39 -1.10 -5.95 3.76
CA TYR A 39 -1.24 -5.80 5.20
C TYR A 39 0.08 -6.14 5.88
N ILE A 40 0.52 -5.27 6.78
CA ILE A 40 1.73 -5.40 7.56
C ILE A 40 1.31 -5.54 9.03
N PRO A 41 1.52 -6.71 9.64
CA PRO A 41 1.13 -6.92 11.02
C PRO A 41 1.99 -6.07 11.97
N PRO A 42 1.45 -5.69 13.15
CA PRO A 42 2.22 -4.97 14.16
C PRO A 42 3.47 -5.76 14.57
N GLY A 43 4.55 -5.04 14.87
CA GLY A 43 5.83 -5.62 15.27
C GLY A 43 6.72 -6.09 14.10
N ARG A 44 6.21 -6.17 12.87
CA ARG A 44 7.05 -6.42 11.70
C ARG A 44 7.96 -5.21 11.43
N PRO A 45 9.29 -5.37 11.29
CA PRO A 45 10.17 -4.26 10.95
C PRO A 45 9.85 -3.64 9.59
N VAL A 46 9.85 -2.31 9.52
CA VAL A 46 9.64 -1.57 8.26
C VAL A 46 10.71 -1.93 7.22
N SER A 47 11.96 -2.14 7.66
CA SER A 47 13.08 -2.59 6.82
C SER A 47 12.78 -3.89 6.07
N ASP A 48 12.16 -4.86 6.74
CA ASP A 48 11.89 -6.17 6.16
C ASP A 48 10.84 -6.09 5.06
N VAL A 49 9.82 -5.27 5.28
CA VAL A 49 8.78 -4.99 4.28
C VAL A 49 9.37 -4.20 3.11
N MET A 50 10.22 -3.21 3.37
CA MET A 50 10.93 -2.48 2.30
C MET A 50 11.79 -3.42 1.45
N ASN A 51 12.49 -4.37 2.07
CA ASN A 51 13.30 -5.35 1.33
C ASN A 51 12.44 -6.29 0.49
N LEU A 52 11.32 -6.78 1.04
CA LEU A 52 10.34 -7.55 0.28
C LEU A 52 9.83 -6.79 -0.94
N LEU A 53 9.41 -5.53 -0.78
CA LEU A 53 8.93 -4.70 -1.89
C LEU A 53 9.99 -4.47 -2.97
N ARG A 54 11.27 -4.30 -2.59
CA ARG A 54 12.39 -4.18 -3.55
C ARG A 54 12.63 -5.48 -4.32
N GLN A 55 12.51 -6.63 -3.67
CA GLN A 55 12.61 -7.93 -4.33
C GLN A 55 11.48 -8.10 -5.35
N GLU A 56 10.24 -7.85 -4.95
CA GLU A 56 9.09 -7.87 -5.85
C GLU A 56 9.26 -6.89 -7.02
N TYR A 57 9.76 -5.68 -6.75
CA TYR A 57 10.06 -4.69 -7.79
C TYR A 57 11.05 -5.25 -8.83
N SER A 58 12.11 -5.91 -8.39
CA SER A 58 13.12 -6.48 -9.29
C SER A 58 12.56 -7.61 -10.16
N ILE A 59 11.60 -8.38 -9.65
CA ILE A 59 10.97 -9.49 -10.38
C ILE A 59 10.03 -8.96 -11.48
N THR A 60 9.53 -7.72 -11.36
CA THR A 60 8.62 -7.12 -12.35
C THR A 60 9.22 -7.01 -13.75
N ASP A 61 10.54 -7.00 -13.89
CA ASP A 61 11.22 -6.94 -15.19
C ASP A 61 10.87 -8.13 -16.11
N ASN A 62 10.45 -9.26 -15.52
CA ASN A 62 9.99 -10.44 -16.25
C ASN A 62 8.58 -10.29 -16.86
N ILE A 63 7.84 -9.23 -16.52
CA ILE A 63 6.51 -8.96 -17.09
C ILE A 63 6.68 -8.54 -18.56
N LYS A 64 6.15 -9.36 -19.48
CA LYS A 64 6.28 -9.16 -20.93
C LYS A 64 5.61 -7.87 -21.42
N LEU A 65 4.41 -7.55 -20.93
CA LEU A 65 3.65 -6.39 -21.38
C LEU A 65 4.18 -5.12 -20.68
N LYS A 66 4.80 -4.21 -21.45
CA LYS A 66 5.40 -2.96 -20.96
C LYS A 66 4.44 -2.16 -20.06
N ARG A 67 3.21 -1.93 -20.52
CA ARG A 67 2.19 -1.18 -19.76
C ARG A 67 1.87 -1.81 -18.41
N THR A 68 1.79 -3.14 -18.34
CA THR A 68 1.55 -3.84 -17.08
C THR A 68 2.77 -3.71 -16.18
N ARG A 69 3.97 -3.93 -16.71
CA ARG A 69 5.23 -3.80 -15.97
C ARG A 69 5.36 -2.42 -15.31
N GLU A 70 5.16 -1.35 -16.10
CA GLU A 70 5.22 0.03 -15.61
C GLU A 70 4.19 0.31 -14.51
N ALA A 71 2.97 -0.21 -14.66
CA ALA A 71 1.92 -0.04 -13.66
C ALA A 71 2.25 -0.77 -12.34
N VAL A 72 2.80 -1.99 -12.40
CA VAL A 72 3.25 -2.73 -11.21
C VAL A 72 4.43 -2.03 -10.53
N GLN A 73 5.43 -1.63 -11.32
CA GLN A 73 6.59 -0.88 -10.82
C GLN A 73 6.17 0.41 -10.12
N ARG A 74 5.23 1.16 -10.71
CA ARG A 74 4.68 2.38 -10.12
C ARG A 74 3.98 2.10 -8.79
N ALA A 75 3.14 1.07 -8.72
CA ALA A 75 2.43 0.71 -7.49
C ALA A 75 3.40 0.32 -6.35
N LEU A 76 4.42 -0.49 -6.66
CA LEU A 76 5.46 -0.90 -5.70
C LEU A 76 6.32 0.29 -5.26
N ALA A 77 6.74 1.15 -6.19
CA ALA A 77 7.52 2.34 -5.88
C ALA A 77 6.75 3.30 -4.96
N SER A 78 5.48 3.58 -5.25
CA SER A 78 4.64 4.43 -4.40
C SER A 78 4.37 3.82 -3.03
N ALA A 79 4.24 2.49 -2.93
CA ALA A 79 4.12 1.81 -1.63
C ALA A 79 5.41 1.97 -0.80
N MET A 80 6.58 1.78 -1.42
CA MET A 80 7.87 2.00 -0.76
C MET A 80 8.08 3.45 -0.32
N GLU A 81 7.71 4.42 -1.16
CA GLU A 81 7.77 5.85 -0.83
C GLU A 81 6.95 6.17 0.43
N ARG A 82 5.68 5.73 0.47
CA ARG A 82 4.82 5.93 1.64
C ARG A 82 5.39 5.26 2.89
N LEU A 83 5.85 4.01 2.75
CA LEU A 83 6.39 3.24 3.85
C LEU A 83 7.70 3.84 4.40
N SER A 84 8.51 4.50 3.54
CA SER A 84 9.76 5.16 3.95
C SER A 84 9.55 6.31 4.95
N SER A 85 8.37 6.93 4.94
CA SER A 85 7.99 7.99 5.87
C SER A 85 7.57 7.49 7.26
N ILE A 86 7.46 6.16 7.43
CA ILE A 86 6.98 5.53 8.65
C ILE A 86 8.17 5.01 9.47
N PRO A 87 8.38 5.52 10.70
CA PRO A 87 9.47 5.06 11.56
C PRO A 87 9.22 3.64 12.11
N LYS A 88 7.95 3.28 12.34
CA LYS A 88 7.53 2.01 12.92
C LYS A 88 6.10 1.66 12.52
N VAL A 89 5.82 0.37 12.37
CA VAL A 89 4.46 -0.13 12.13
C VAL A 89 3.57 0.15 13.35
N PRO A 90 2.38 0.77 13.18
CA PRO A 90 1.43 1.04 14.25
C PRO A 90 0.94 -0.23 14.99
N LYS A 91 0.29 -0.06 16.14
CA LYS A 91 -0.17 -1.17 16.99
C LYS A 91 -1.21 -2.07 16.34
N ASN A 92 -2.03 -1.54 15.45
CA ASN A 92 -3.01 -2.32 14.69
C ASN A 92 -2.46 -2.76 13.32
N GLY A 93 -1.16 -2.58 13.07
CA GLY A 93 -0.56 -2.84 11.76
C GLY A 93 -0.71 -1.67 10.80
N LEU A 94 -0.38 -1.93 9.53
CA LEU A 94 -0.43 -0.96 8.46
C LEU A 94 -1.02 -1.62 7.21
N VAL A 95 -1.95 -0.95 6.57
CA VAL A 95 -2.55 -1.37 5.30
C VAL A 95 -2.10 -0.43 4.22
N ILE A 96 -1.67 -0.97 3.09
CA ILE A 96 -1.33 -0.23 1.88
C ILE A 96 -2.13 -0.80 0.70
N PHE A 97 -2.83 0.08 -0.01
CA PHE A 97 -3.48 -0.25 -1.28
C PHE A 97 -2.92 0.67 -2.35
N CYS A 98 -2.25 0.16 -3.37
CA CYS A 98 -1.72 0.99 -4.46
C CYS A 98 -1.93 0.34 -5.82
N GLY A 99 -2.23 1.13 -6.85
CA GLY A 99 -2.46 0.61 -8.18
C GLY A 99 -3.05 1.61 -9.15
N GLU A 100 -3.10 1.21 -10.41
CA GLU A 100 -3.65 2.00 -11.52
C GLU A 100 -4.90 1.33 -12.09
N ASN A 101 -5.93 2.12 -12.35
CA ASN A 101 -7.07 1.69 -13.14
C ASN A 101 -6.64 1.68 -14.60
N VAL A 102 -6.62 0.50 -15.22
CA VAL A 102 -6.15 0.35 -16.59
C VAL A 102 -7.03 1.12 -17.58
N GLN A 103 -8.33 1.27 -17.33
CA GLN A 103 -9.24 1.95 -18.25
C GLN A 103 -9.14 3.47 -18.12
N THR A 104 -9.23 4.00 -16.89
CA THR A 104 -9.30 5.45 -16.65
C THR A 104 -7.93 6.10 -16.48
N LYS A 105 -6.87 5.32 -16.24
CA LYS A 105 -5.53 5.78 -15.87
C LYS A 105 -5.43 6.46 -14.50
N ASP A 106 -6.51 6.40 -13.72
CA ASP A 106 -6.48 6.87 -12.34
C ASP A 106 -5.52 6.03 -11.51
N PHE A 107 -4.74 6.70 -10.67
CA PHE A 107 -3.82 6.06 -9.74
C PHE A 107 -4.29 6.29 -8.32
N ILE A 108 -4.31 5.22 -7.52
CA ILE A 108 -4.61 5.27 -6.10
C ILE A 108 -3.43 4.70 -5.33
N CYS A 109 -3.10 5.33 -4.20
CA CYS A 109 -2.18 4.77 -3.25
C CYS A 109 -2.57 5.26 -1.85
N LEU A 110 -3.12 4.38 -1.03
CA LEU A 110 -3.60 4.64 0.33
C LEU A 110 -2.69 3.93 1.32
N MET A 111 -2.48 4.56 2.48
CA MET A 111 -1.79 3.96 3.62
C MET A 111 -2.50 4.39 4.90
N PHE A 112 -2.90 3.43 5.73
CA PHE A 112 -3.59 3.68 6.99
C PHE A 112 -3.39 2.53 7.98
N SER A 113 -3.59 2.82 9.27
CA SER A 113 -3.69 1.80 10.32
C SER A 113 -5.15 1.40 10.47
N PRO A 114 -5.51 0.10 10.43
CA PRO A 114 -6.88 -0.33 10.57
C PRO A 114 -7.39 -0.11 12.02
N PRO A 115 -8.72 -0.03 12.23
CA PRO A 115 -9.30 0.14 13.56
C PRO A 115 -9.06 -1.07 14.47
N GLU A 116 -8.86 -2.24 13.87
CA GLU A 116 -8.58 -3.53 14.51
C GLU A 116 -7.47 -4.22 13.70
N PRO A 117 -6.55 -4.94 14.35
CA PRO A 117 -5.46 -5.65 13.68
C PRO A 117 -5.95 -6.77 12.75
#